data_AF-A0A2E3XGN3-F1
#
_entry.id   AF-A0A2E3XGN3-F1
#
_cell.length_a   1.000
_cell.length_b   1.000
_cell.length_c   1.000
_cell.angle_alpha   90.00
_cell.angle_beta   90.00
_cell.angle_gamma   90.00
#
_symmetry.space_group_name_H-M   'P 1'
#
loop_
_entity.id
_entity.type
_entity.pdbx_description
1 polymer ?
#
loop_
_entity_poly.entity_id
_entity_poly.type
_entity_poly.pdbx_seq_one_letter_code
_entity_poly.pdbx_strand_id
1 'polypeptide(L)'
;MGRLVQIYEFYEKPNIVKVFVLALLLISALLLLTSCGNSTKRAFGLERMSPDEFSVIKRAPLSQPPDYKLRPPRPGAERPGIASPREQARRVVFLGKGLDNKKHNTNDVKKKTTKGEKALLMRAGASNVETDIRSKVDQESSVLADTNKTFVEKILGFKNDNAEIVDPEAETKRLQQNKELGNKTPEGKTPLIDRKKNQLFKF
;
A
#
# COMPACT_ATOMS: atom_id res chain seq x y z
N MET A 1 -41.62 45.38 14.23
CA MET A 1 -41.68 45.04 12.79
C MET A 1 -40.83 45.96 11.89
N GLY A 2 -40.50 47.20 12.26
CA GLY A 2 -39.74 48.12 11.38
C GLY A 2 -38.21 47.94 11.31
N ARG A 3 -37.58 47.18 12.22
CA ARG A 3 -36.11 47.05 12.27
C ARG A 3 -35.54 46.07 11.23
N LEU A 4 -36.35 45.10 10.76
CA LEU A 4 -35.94 44.13 9.75
C LEU A 4 -36.02 44.70 8.33
N VAL A 5 -36.97 45.61 8.08
CA VAL A 5 -37.15 46.23 6.75
C VAL A 5 -36.00 47.17 6.41
N GLN A 6 -35.46 47.91 7.39
CA GLN A 6 -34.30 48.78 7.18
C GLN A 6 -33.01 48.02 6.82
N ILE A 7 -32.90 46.72 7.18
CA ILE A 7 -31.73 45.91 6.84
C ILE A 7 -31.74 45.57 5.34
N TYR A 8 -32.92 45.34 4.75
CA TYR A 8 -33.04 45.01 3.33
C TYR A 8 -32.80 46.24 2.43
N GLU A 9 -33.27 47.42 2.85
CA GLU A 9 -33.08 48.67 2.08
C GLU A 9 -31.63 49.17 2.11
N PHE A 10 -30.88 48.83 3.17
CA PHE A 10 -29.44 49.09 3.26
C PHE A 10 -28.60 48.16 2.35
N TYR A 11 -29.14 46.97 2.02
CA TYR A 11 -28.46 45.95 1.22
C TYR A 11 -28.49 46.24 -0.30
N GLU A 12 -29.24 47.24 -0.74
CA GLU A 12 -29.40 47.58 -2.16
C GLU A 12 -28.24 48.45 -2.70
N LYS A 13 -27.37 48.94 -1.83
CA LYS A 13 -26.16 49.67 -2.25
C LYS A 13 -24.99 48.69 -2.46
N PRO A 14 -24.52 48.47 -3.69
CA PRO A 14 -23.54 47.42 -4.01
C PRO A 14 -22.18 47.64 -3.33
N ASN A 15 -21.89 48.86 -2.90
CA ASN A 15 -20.64 49.21 -2.21
C ASN A 15 -20.67 48.83 -0.72
N ILE A 16 -21.83 48.86 -0.08
CA ILE A 16 -21.99 48.55 1.35
C ILE A 16 -21.89 47.04 1.58
N VAL A 17 -22.51 46.24 0.70
CA VAL A 17 -22.40 44.78 0.72
C VAL A 17 -20.95 44.33 0.50
N LYS A 18 -20.22 44.97 -0.44
CA LYS A 18 -18.80 44.68 -0.66
C LYS A 18 -17.93 45.00 0.56
N VAL A 19 -18.18 46.14 1.23
CA VAL A 19 -17.45 46.52 2.45
C VAL A 19 -17.75 45.54 3.60
N PHE A 20 -18.99 45.11 3.77
CA PHE A 20 -19.36 44.14 4.79
C PHE A 20 -18.76 42.75 4.53
N VAL A 21 -18.76 42.30 3.27
CA VAL A 21 -18.11 41.05 2.86
C VAL A 21 -16.58 41.13 3.05
N LEU A 22 -15.94 42.24 2.70
CA LEU A 22 -14.51 42.47 2.96
C LEU A 22 -14.19 42.48 4.46
N ALA A 23 -15.04 43.11 5.28
CA ALA A 23 -14.87 43.13 6.74
C ALA A 23 -15.02 41.72 7.34
N LEU A 24 -16.01 40.95 6.90
CA LEU A 24 -16.17 39.54 7.30
C LEU A 24 -14.97 38.69 6.89
N LEU A 25 -14.44 38.90 5.69
CA LEU A 25 -13.26 38.18 5.20
C LEU A 25 -12.01 38.54 6.01
N LEU A 26 -11.80 39.82 6.32
CA LEU A 26 -10.72 40.27 7.21
C LEU A 26 -10.83 39.68 8.61
N ILE A 27 -12.01 39.71 9.22
CA ILE A 27 -12.25 39.13 10.54
C ILE A 27 -11.95 37.62 10.50
N SER A 28 -12.42 36.90 9.48
CA SER A 28 -12.13 35.47 9.33
C SER A 28 -10.63 35.18 9.23
N ALA A 29 -9.87 36.03 8.51
CA ALA A 29 -8.43 35.90 8.38
C ALA A 29 -7.70 36.13 9.72
N LEU A 30 -8.16 37.08 10.53
CA LEU A 30 -7.62 37.31 11.88
C LEU A 30 -7.89 36.13 12.81
N LEU A 31 -9.08 35.52 12.76
CA LEU A 31 -9.39 34.33 13.56
C LEU A 31 -8.50 33.14 13.18
N LEU A 32 -8.26 32.93 11.88
CA LEU A 32 -7.38 31.87 11.39
C LEU A 32 -5.93 32.03 11.89
N LEU A 33 -5.46 33.26 12.06
CA LEU A 33 -4.10 33.53 12.55
C LEU A 33 -3.90 33.15 14.03
N THR A 34 -4.96 33.25 14.84
CA THR A 34 -4.90 32.86 16.28
C THR A 34 -4.76 31.35 16.51
N SER A 35 -5.15 30.52 15.53
CA SER A 35 -5.08 29.05 15.60
C SER A 35 -3.64 28.52 15.45
N CYS A 36 -2.75 29.25 14.79
CA CYS A 36 -1.37 28.82 14.53
C CYS A 36 -0.38 29.09 15.69
N GLY A 37 -0.87 29.57 16.84
CA GLY A 37 -0.04 30.06 17.94
C GLY A 37 0.77 28.99 18.68
N ASN A 38 0.26 27.77 18.83
CA ASN A 38 0.91 26.79 19.70
C ASN A 38 2.18 26.18 19.09
N SER A 39 2.19 25.92 17.79
CA SER A 39 3.36 25.35 17.11
C SER A 39 4.48 26.39 16.95
N THR A 40 4.12 27.65 16.71
CA THR A 40 5.08 28.75 16.57
C THR A 40 5.70 29.14 17.91
N LYS A 41 4.93 29.21 19.00
CA LYS A 41 5.47 29.46 20.35
C LYS A 41 6.50 28.43 20.79
N ARG A 42 6.32 27.15 20.41
CA ARG A 42 7.32 26.08 20.64
C ARG A 42 8.57 26.28 19.80
N ALA A 43 8.42 26.63 18.52
CA ALA A 43 9.55 26.87 17.62
C ALA A 43 10.41 28.08 18.05
N PHE A 44 9.77 29.13 18.59
CA PHE A 44 10.44 30.32 19.14
C PHE A 44 10.89 30.16 20.60
N GLY A 45 10.66 29.00 21.24
CA GLY A 45 11.10 28.72 22.60
C GLY A 45 10.34 29.50 23.70
N LEU A 46 9.18 30.10 23.39
CA LEU A 46 8.32 30.75 24.38
C LEU A 46 7.55 29.75 25.26
N GLU A 47 7.48 28.48 24.85
CA GLU A 47 6.85 27.39 25.60
C GLU A 47 7.91 26.38 26.07
N ARG A 48 7.99 26.16 27.39
CA ARG A 48 8.94 25.23 28.00
C ARG A 48 8.45 23.79 27.85
N MET A 49 9.07 23.03 26.95
CA MET A 49 8.83 21.59 26.81
C MET A 49 9.82 20.83 27.70
N SER A 50 9.41 20.47 28.91
CA SER A 50 10.19 19.56 29.76
C SER A 50 10.11 18.14 29.19
N PRO A 51 11.25 17.43 29.01
CA PRO A 51 11.24 16.03 28.62
C PRO A 51 10.47 15.18 29.65
N ASP A 52 9.74 14.18 29.16
CA ASP A 52 8.99 13.26 30.01
C ASP A 52 9.94 12.39 30.85
N GLU A 53 9.99 12.68 32.14
CA GLU A 53 10.85 12.03 33.14
C GLU A 53 10.50 10.56 33.39
N PHE A 54 9.32 10.10 32.95
CA PHE A 54 8.91 8.70 33.01
C PHE A 54 9.14 7.94 31.70
N SER A 55 9.70 8.60 30.69
CA SER A 55 10.02 7.93 29.42
C SER A 55 11.22 6.99 29.56
N VAL A 56 10.94 5.72 29.86
CA VAL A 56 11.99 4.69 29.96
C VAL A 56 12.44 4.24 28.56
N ILE A 57 13.57 4.78 28.10
CA ILE A 57 14.21 4.33 26.87
C ILE A 57 14.95 3.01 27.13
N LYS A 58 14.44 1.91 26.56
CA LYS A 58 15.12 0.60 26.61
C LYS A 58 16.41 0.66 25.79
N ARG A 59 17.56 0.57 26.46
CA ARG A 59 18.86 0.38 25.82
C ARG A 59 19.03 -1.09 25.44
N ALA A 60 19.79 -1.36 24.38
CA ALA A 60 20.18 -2.72 24.05
C ALA A 60 20.93 -3.34 25.25
N PRO A 61 20.68 -4.62 25.60
CA PRO A 61 21.40 -5.29 26.68
C PRO A 61 22.90 -5.29 26.37
N LEU A 62 23.73 -5.01 27.38
CA LEU A 62 25.18 -5.13 27.25
C LEU A 62 25.54 -6.62 27.30
N SER A 63 25.47 -7.30 26.16
CA SER A 63 26.16 -8.58 25.98
C SER A 63 27.58 -8.29 25.56
N GLN A 64 28.56 -8.75 26.33
CA GLN A 64 29.97 -8.68 25.94
C GLN A 64 30.13 -9.50 24.64
N PRO A 65 30.53 -8.86 23.52
CA PRO A 65 30.80 -9.61 22.31
C PRO A 65 31.99 -10.55 22.55
N PRO A 66 32.10 -11.66 21.80
CA PRO A 66 33.31 -12.47 21.80
C PRO A 66 34.51 -11.56 21.52
N ASP A 67 35.64 -11.79 22.19
CA ASP A 67 36.85 -10.97 22.05
C ASP A 67 37.44 -11.11 20.63
N TYR A 68 36.85 -10.37 19.68
CA TYR A 68 37.48 -10.10 18.42
C TYR A 68 38.56 -9.05 18.68
N LYS A 69 39.79 -9.31 18.22
CA LYS A 69 40.89 -8.34 18.15
C LYS A 69 40.54 -7.23 17.14
N LEU A 70 39.48 -6.49 17.41
CA LEU A 70 39.06 -5.33 16.64
C LEU A 70 40.09 -4.23 16.87
N ARG A 71 40.45 -3.57 15.78
CA ARG A 71 41.32 -2.39 15.85
C ARG A 71 40.60 -1.33 16.72
N PRO A 72 41.29 -0.71 17.70
CA PRO A 72 40.68 0.31 18.54
C PRO A 72 40.04 1.40 17.67
N PRO A 73 38.81 1.83 17.96
CA PRO A 73 38.20 2.93 17.23
C PRO A 73 39.07 4.18 17.39
N ARG A 74 39.25 4.94 16.31
CA ARG A 74 40.01 6.19 16.36
C ARG A 74 39.28 7.18 17.29
N PRO A 75 39.98 7.89 18.18
CA PRO A 75 39.39 8.97 18.96
C PRO A 75 38.70 9.97 18.02
N GLY A 76 37.42 10.24 18.26
CA GLY A 76 36.62 11.16 17.44
C GLY A 76 35.94 10.55 16.20
N ALA A 77 36.12 9.25 15.91
CA ALA A 77 35.37 8.59 14.84
C ALA A 77 33.89 8.40 15.24
N GLU A 78 33.00 8.61 14.28
CA GLU A 78 31.56 8.44 14.48
C GLU A 78 31.24 7.00 14.90
N ARG A 79 30.42 6.86 15.96
CA ARG A 79 30.17 5.56 16.57
C ARG A 79 29.31 4.71 15.63
N PRO A 80 29.76 3.51 15.21
CA PRO A 80 28.94 2.66 14.36
C PRO A 80 27.72 2.17 15.14
N GLY A 81 26.52 2.63 14.76
CA GLY A 81 25.27 1.91 15.02
C GLY A 81 24.25 2.47 16.02
N ILE A 82 24.33 3.72 16.48
CA ILE A 82 23.24 4.28 17.30
C ILE A 82 22.21 4.98 16.40
N ALA A 83 21.32 4.20 15.81
CA ALA A 83 20.11 4.80 15.27
C ALA A 83 19.22 5.25 16.42
N SER A 84 18.71 6.48 16.36
CA SER A 84 17.74 6.95 17.36
C SER A 84 16.48 6.06 17.32
N PRO A 85 15.78 5.88 18.46
CA PRO A 85 14.53 5.11 18.48
C PRO A 85 13.50 5.62 17.47
N ARG A 86 13.49 6.93 17.22
CA ARG A 86 12.65 7.59 16.22
C ARG A 86 13.02 7.18 14.80
N GLU A 87 14.31 7.15 14.46
CA GLU A 87 14.77 6.69 13.14
C GLU A 87 14.53 5.19 12.94
N GLN A 88 14.68 4.40 14.01
CA GLN A 88 14.37 2.97 13.97
C GLN A 88 12.87 2.73 13.74
N ALA A 89 12.00 3.45 14.46
CA ALA A 89 10.55 3.40 14.24
C ALA A 89 10.18 3.89 12.84
N ARG A 90 10.80 4.98 12.36
CA ARG A 90 10.59 5.51 11.01
C ARG A 90 10.95 4.47 9.95
N ARG A 91 12.07 3.77 10.08
CA ARG A 91 12.43 2.69 9.16
C ARG A 91 11.43 1.52 9.20
N VAL A 92 10.93 1.14 10.37
CA VAL A 92 9.93 0.06 10.47
C VAL A 92 8.60 0.47 9.85
N VAL A 93 8.15 1.70 10.07
CA VAL A 93 6.85 2.21 9.60
C VAL A 93 6.87 2.56 8.10
N PHE A 94 7.94 3.20 7.61
CA PHE A 94 8.00 3.73 6.25
C PHE A 94 8.82 2.89 5.27
N LEU A 95 9.87 2.19 5.73
CA LEU A 95 10.69 1.32 4.87
C LEU A 95 10.23 -0.15 4.97
N GLY A 96 8.93 -0.35 5.23
CA GLY A 96 8.30 -1.63 5.48
C GLY A 96 8.99 -2.77 4.73
N LYS A 97 9.74 -3.60 5.48
CA LYS A 97 10.23 -4.90 5.02
C LYS A 97 10.85 -4.87 3.61
N GLY A 98 11.71 -3.88 3.33
CA GLY A 98 12.11 -3.55 1.96
C GLY A 98 13.59 -3.61 1.60
N LEU A 99 14.49 -4.09 2.47
CA LEU A 99 15.91 -4.30 2.10
C LEU A 99 16.51 -5.63 2.61
N ASP A 100 15.70 -6.48 3.22
CA ASP A 100 16.14 -7.79 3.67
C ASP A 100 15.47 -8.84 2.78
N ASN A 101 16.08 -9.16 1.64
CA ASN A 101 15.84 -10.42 0.91
C ASN A 101 16.34 -11.63 1.72
N LYS A 102 16.19 -11.60 3.05
CA LYS A 102 16.35 -12.77 3.88
C LYS A 102 15.02 -13.48 3.79
N LYS A 103 14.99 -14.50 2.91
CA LYS A 103 13.92 -15.51 2.83
C LYS A 103 13.27 -15.64 4.20
N HIS A 104 12.01 -15.22 4.29
CA HIS A 104 11.19 -15.48 5.45
C HIS A 104 11.02 -17.00 5.49
N ASN A 105 11.98 -17.68 6.11
CA ASN A 105 11.77 -19.03 6.58
C ASN A 105 10.60 -18.91 7.54
N THR A 106 9.45 -19.40 7.14
CA THR A 106 8.21 -19.51 7.94
C THR A 106 8.44 -20.25 9.26
N ASN A 107 9.59 -20.92 9.39
CA ASN A 107 10.12 -21.53 10.62
C ASN A 107 10.59 -20.52 11.69
N ASP A 108 10.87 -19.26 11.36
CA ASP A 108 11.38 -18.26 12.31
C ASP A 108 10.26 -17.55 13.12
N VAL A 109 9.00 -17.64 12.64
CA VAL A 109 7.81 -17.15 13.38
C VAL A 109 7.55 -18.03 14.62
N LYS A 110 7.88 -19.32 14.57
CA LYS A 110 7.79 -20.23 15.72
C LYS A 110 8.86 -19.98 16.78
N LYS A 111 9.97 -19.31 16.47
CA LYS A 111 11.13 -19.20 17.38
C LYS A 111 11.12 -17.92 18.24
N LYS A 112 10.17 -17.00 18.06
CA LYS A 112 10.14 -15.70 18.77
C LYS A 112 8.78 -15.33 19.37
N THR A 113 7.92 -16.29 19.72
CA THR A 113 6.71 -15.98 20.51
C THR A 113 7.03 -16.06 22.00
N THR A 114 6.96 -14.93 22.68
CA THR A 114 7.10 -14.90 24.14
C THR A 114 5.89 -15.55 24.83
N LYS A 115 6.03 -15.93 26.11
CA LYS A 115 4.90 -16.49 26.89
C LYS A 115 3.68 -15.55 26.91
N GLY A 116 3.93 -14.24 26.98
CA GLY A 116 2.90 -13.20 26.93
C GLY A 116 2.20 -13.12 25.57
N GLU A 117 2.96 -13.14 24.47
CA GLU A 117 2.38 -13.17 23.12
C GLU A 117 1.56 -14.42 22.87
N LYS A 118 2.00 -15.60 23.36
CA LYS A 118 1.21 -16.82 23.24
C LYS A 118 -0.13 -16.72 23.98
N ALA A 119 -0.14 -16.13 25.19
CA ALA A 119 -1.38 -15.92 25.96
C ALA A 119 -2.32 -14.93 25.25
N LEU A 120 -1.78 -13.86 24.66
CA LEU A 120 -2.55 -12.90 23.87
C LEU A 120 -3.15 -13.56 22.62
N LEU A 121 -2.37 -14.34 21.87
CA LEU A 121 -2.83 -15.06 20.69
C LEU A 121 -3.92 -16.09 21.01
N MET A 122 -3.80 -16.79 22.13
CA MET A 122 -4.84 -17.70 22.62
C MET A 122 -6.13 -16.94 22.93
N ARG A 123 -6.04 -15.79 23.60
CA ARG A 123 -7.22 -14.97 23.93
C ARG A 123 -7.83 -14.30 22.71
N ALA A 124 -7.02 -13.99 21.70
CA ALA A 124 -7.45 -13.44 20.41
C ALA A 124 -7.98 -14.50 19.44
N GLY A 125 -7.94 -15.80 19.79
CA GLY A 125 -8.31 -16.89 18.89
C GLY A 125 -7.39 -17.05 17.68
N ALA A 126 -6.23 -16.38 17.68
CA ALA A 126 -5.27 -16.35 16.58
C ALA A 126 -4.13 -17.38 16.77
N SER A 127 -4.40 -18.47 17.50
CA SER A 127 -3.40 -19.52 17.75
C SER A 127 -3.15 -20.42 16.54
N ASN A 128 -4.11 -20.50 15.61
CA ASN A 128 -4.06 -21.33 14.40
C ASN A 128 -4.18 -20.44 13.17
N VAL A 129 -3.07 -19.81 12.77
CA VAL A 129 -3.00 -19.02 11.52
C VAL A 129 -2.38 -19.88 10.44
N GLU A 130 -3.12 -20.07 9.34
CA GLU A 130 -2.60 -20.70 8.12
C GLU A 130 -1.48 -19.83 7.55
N THR A 131 -0.27 -20.37 7.52
CA THR A 131 0.93 -19.62 7.10
C THR A 131 0.90 -19.17 5.64
N ASP A 132 0.10 -19.85 4.82
CA ASP A 132 0.05 -19.66 3.37
C ASP A 132 -1.29 -19.07 2.88
N ILE A 133 -2.05 -18.41 3.77
CA ILE A 133 -3.37 -17.85 3.43
C ILE A 133 -3.32 -16.86 2.25
N ARG A 134 -2.20 -16.15 2.06
CA ARG A 134 -2.03 -15.21 0.94
C ARG A 134 -2.00 -15.93 -0.39
N SER A 135 -1.18 -16.97 -0.51
CA SER A 135 -1.09 -17.78 -1.73
C SER A 135 -2.43 -18.44 -2.06
N LYS A 136 -3.16 -18.89 -1.03
CA LYS A 136 -4.50 -19.45 -1.21
C LYS A 136 -5.50 -18.41 -1.74
N VAL A 137 -5.55 -17.22 -1.13
CA VAL A 137 -6.44 -16.14 -1.59
C VAL A 137 -6.05 -15.66 -2.98
N ASP A 138 -4.76 -15.55 -3.29
CA ASP A 138 -4.28 -15.16 -4.61
C ASP A 138 -4.68 -16.20 -5.66
N GLN A 139 -4.55 -17.50 -5.33
CA GLN A 139 -5.00 -18.58 -6.20
C GLN A 139 -6.52 -18.53 -6.44
N GLU A 140 -7.32 -18.39 -5.37
CA GLU A 140 -8.79 -18.28 -5.47
C GLU A 140 -9.22 -17.02 -6.25
N SER A 141 -8.54 -15.90 -6.02
CA SER A 141 -8.84 -14.61 -6.68
C SER A 141 -8.42 -14.59 -8.15
N SER A 142 -7.33 -15.27 -8.51
CA SER A 142 -6.84 -15.34 -9.89
C SER A 142 -7.84 -16.01 -10.83
N VAL A 143 -8.50 -17.08 -10.38
CA VAL A 143 -9.55 -17.78 -11.14
C VAL A 143 -10.74 -16.86 -11.41
N LEU A 144 -11.15 -16.08 -10.41
CA LEU A 144 -12.24 -15.10 -10.55
C LEU A 144 -11.86 -13.93 -11.48
N ALA A 145 -10.60 -13.49 -11.46
CA ALA A 145 -10.12 -12.42 -12.33
C ALA A 145 -10.12 -12.83 -13.81
N ASP A 146 -9.76 -14.07 -14.13
CA ASP A 146 -9.73 -14.53 -15.52
C ASP A 146 -11.13 -14.72 -16.12
N THR A 147 -12.11 -15.20 -15.35
CA THR A 147 -13.50 -15.34 -15.84
C THR A 147 -14.14 -14.01 -16.26
N ASN A 148 -13.75 -12.90 -15.62
CA ASN A 148 -14.34 -11.58 -15.88
C ASN A 148 -13.73 -10.88 -17.10
N LYS A 149 -12.50 -11.23 -17.51
CA LYS A 149 -11.82 -10.57 -18.64
C LYS A 149 -12.59 -10.73 -19.95
N THR A 150 -13.01 -11.95 -20.30
CA THR A 150 -13.74 -12.21 -21.55
C THR A 150 -15.10 -11.48 -21.61
N PHE A 151 -15.79 -11.36 -20.47
CA PHE A 151 -17.05 -10.63 -20.38
C PHE A 151 -16.84 -9.12 -20.51
N VAL A 152 -15.84 -8.58 -19.80
CA VAL A 152 -15.50 -7.16 -19.83
C VAL A 152 -14.98 -6.76 -21.22
N GLU A 153 -14.13 -7.55 -21.86
CA GLU A 153 -13.65 -7.32 -23.23
C GLU A 153 -14.80 -7.30 -24.25
N LYS A 154 -15.81 -8.16 -24.08
CA LYS A 154 -17.02 -8.19 -24.91
C LYS A 154 -17.87 -6.92 -24.73
N ILE A 155 -17.99 -6.40 -23.51
CA ILE A 155 -18.69 -5.13 -23.24
C ILE A 155 -17.91 -3.93 -23.77
N LEU A 156 -16.58 -3.93 -23.59
CA LEU A 156 -15.69 -2.88 -24.04
C LEU A 156 -15.45 -2.91 -25.56
N GLY A 157 -15.98 -3.91 -26.26
CA GLY A 157 -15.89 -4.02 -27.71
C GLY A 157 -14.47 -4.27 -28.23
N PHE A 158 -13.57 -4.79 -27.38
CA PHE A 158 -12.22 -5.15 -27.81
C PHE A 158 -12.30 -6.37 -28.73
N LYS A 159 -12.26 -6.10 -30.04
CA LYS A 159 -12.24 -7.12 -31.07
C LYS A 159 -10.78 -7.38 -31.46
N ASN A 160 -10.27 -8.54 -31.10
CA ASN A 160 -8.90 -8.92 -31.42
C ASN A 160 -8.86 -9.44 -32.87
N ASP A 161 -8.63 -8.54 -33.84
CA ASP A 161 -8.72 -8.85 -35.28
C ASP A 161 -7.57 -9.73 -35.81
N ASN A 162 -6.53 -9.95 -35.00
CA ASN A 162 -5.40 -10.84 -35.29
C ASN A 162 -5.46 -12.17 -34.52
N ALA A 163 -6.64 -12.54 -33.99
CA ALA A 163 -6.80 -13.83 -33.32
C ALA A 163 -6.76 -14.97 -34.35
N GLU A 164 -5.66 -15.72 -34.35
CA GLU A 164 -5.55 -17.00 -35.04
C GLU A 164 -6.55 -17.98 -34.39
N ILE A 165 -7.59 -18.36 -35.14
CA ILE A 165 -8.65 -19.21 -34.62
C ILE A 165 -8.16 -20.65 -34.64
N VAL A 166 -7.98 -21.23 -33.46
CA VAL A 166 -7.62 -22.64 -33.29
C VAL A 166 -8.82 -23.53 -33.65
N ASP A 167 -8.57 -24.62 -34.37
CA ASP A 167 -9.58 -25.65 -34.62
C ASP A 167 -9.78 -26.49 -33.35
N PRO A 168 -10.95 -26.43 -32.67
CA PRO A 168 -11.16 -27.12 -31.42
C PRO A 168 -11.15 -28.65 -31.58
N GLU A 169 -11.63 -29.19 -32.71
CA GLU A 169 -11.70 -30.63 -32.92
C GLU A 169 -10.32 -31.22 -33.20
N ALA A 170 -9.57 -30.57 -34.08
CA ALA A 170 -8.20 -30.99 -34.41
C ALA A 170 -7.25 -30.83 -33.21
N GLU A 171 -7.42 -29.76 -32.42
CA GLU A 171 -6.61 -29.55 -31.21
C GLU A 171 -6.91 -30.59 -30.12
N THR A 172 -8.19 -30.93 -29.92
CA THR A 172 -8.57 -31.98 -28.97
C THR A 172 -7.93 -33.32 -29.33
N LYS A 173 -7.92 -33.69 -30.62
CA LYS A 173 -7.27 -34.91 -31.11
C LYS A 173 -5.76 -34.89 -30.87
N ARG A 174 -5.09 -33.76 -31.15
CA ARG A 174 -3.65 -33.58 -30.89
C ARG A 174 -3.32 -33.76 -29.40
N LEU A 175 -4.14 -33.19 -28.52
CA LEU A 175 -3.95 -33.30 -27.07
C LEU A 175 -4.13 -34.74 -26.56
N GLN A 176 -5.06 -35.50 -27.14
CA GLN A 176 -5.23 -36.93 -26.81
C GLN A 176 -4.02 -37.74 -27.27
N GLN A 177 -3.55 -37.53 -28.50
CA GLN A 177 -2.36 -38.20 -29.03
C GLN A 177 -1.09 -37.88 -28.23
N ASN A 178 -0.89 -36.63 -27.83
CA ASN A 178 0.27 -36.26 -27.00
C ASN A 178 0.24 -36.92 -25.62
N LYS A 179 -0.96 -37.07 -25.03
CA LYS A 179 -1.13 -37.81 -23.76
C LYS A 179 -0.81 -39.30 -23.92
N GLU A 180 -1.24 -39.90 -25.03
CA GLU A 180 -0.98 -41.31 -25.35
C GLU A 180 0.50 -41.58 -25.63
N LEU A 181 1.18 -40.65 -26.29
CA LEU A 181 2.61 -40.74 -26.62
C LEU A 181 3.53 -40.34 -25.45
N GLY A 182 2.98 -39.84 -24.34
CA GLY A 182 3.75 -39.38 -23.17
C GLY A 182 4.51 -38.05 -23.39
N ASN A 183 4.18 -37.31 -24.45
CA ASN A 183 4.80 -36.03 -24.80
C ASN A 183 4.22 -34.87 -23.97
N LYS A 184 4.92 -33.74 -23.92
CA LYS A 184 4.42 -32.56 -23.19
C LYS A 184 3.26 -31.92 -23.96
N THR A 185 2.26 -31.40 -23.24
CA THR A 185 1.04 -30.79 -23.82
C THR A 185 1.27 -29.71 -24.90
N PRO A 186 2.25 -28.77 -24.76
CA PRO A 186 2.49 -27.72 -25.77
C PRO A 186 3.33 -28.19 -26.98
N GLU A 187 3.64 -29.48 -27.09
CA GLU A 187 4.53 -30.00 -28.12
C GLU A 187 3.79 -30.23 -29.44
N GLY A 188 4.21 -29.54 -30.51
CA GLY A 188 3.63 -29.63 -31.86
C GLY A 188 3.04 -28.31 -32.37
N LYS A 189 2.61 -28.30 -33.64
CA LYS A 189 1.92 -27.16 -34.26
C LYS A 189 0.43 -27.20 -33.91
N THR A 190 -0.10 -26.08 -33.41
CA THR A 190 -1.53 -25.93 -33.14
C THR A 190 -2.30 -25.83 -34.46
N PRO A 191 -3.36 -26.62 -34.69
CA PRO A 191 -4.16 -26.56 -35.90
C PRO A 191 -5.01 -25.28 -35.90
N LEU A 192 -5.02 -24.58 -37.03
CA LEU A 192 -5.66 -23.27 -37.19
C LEU A 192 -6.70 -23.35 -38.31
N ILE A 193 -7.79 -22.60 -38.16
CA ILE A 193 -8.86 -22.49 -39.15
C ILE A 193 -8.51 -21.36 -40.13
N ASP A 194 -8.12 -21.75 -41.34
CA ASP A 194 -7.97 -20.80 -42.46
C ASP A 194 -9.33 -20.36 -42.98
N ARG A 195 -9.73 -19.13 -42.62
CA ARG A 195 -10.89 -18.48 -43.26
C ARG A 195 -10.50 -18.01 -44.65
N LYS A 196 -10.82 -18.80 -45.68
CA LYS A 196 -10.76 -18.32 -47.07
C LYS A 196 -11.68 -17.10 -47.23
N LYS A 197 -11.10 -15.94 -47.54
CA LYS A 197 -11.86 -14.75 -47.94
C LYS A 197 -12.55 -15.02 -49.28
N ASN A 198 -13.84 -15.32 -49.25
CA ASN A 198 -14.67 -15.25 -50.44
C ASN A 198 -14.82 -13.78 -50.84
N GLN A 199 -14.01 -13.32 -51.79
CA GLN A 199 -14.27 -12.05 -52.50
C GLN A 199 -15.40 -12.29 -53.48
N LEU A 200 -16.65 -12.16 -53.03
CA LEU A 200 -17.83 -12.48 -53.83
C LEU A 200 -18.87 -11.36 -53.94
N PHE A 201 -18.48 -10.10 -53.70
CA PHE A 201 -19.29 -8.94 -54.11
C PHE A 201 -18.37 -7.76 -54.47
N LYS A 202 -18.14 -7.55 -55.76
CA LYS A 202 -17.76 -6.24 -56.32
C LYS A 202 -19.07 -5.59 -56.78
N PHE A 203 -19.44 -4.48 -56.18
CA PHE A 203 -20.39 -3.51 -56.74
C PHE A 203 -19.62 -2.48 -57.55
#